data_AF-A0A524E1F7-F1
#
_entry.id   AF-A0A524E1F7-F1
#
_cell.length_a   1.000
_cell.length_b   1.000
_cell.length_c   1.000
_cell.angle_alpha   90.00
_cell.angle_beta   90.00
_cell.angle_gamma   90.00
#
_symmetry.space_group_name_H-M   'P 1'
#
loop_
_entity.id
_entity.type
_entity.pdbx_description
1 polymer ?
#
loop_
_entity_poly.entity_id
_entity_poly.type
_entity_poly.pdbx_seq_one_letter_code
_entity_poly.pdbx_strand_id
1 'polypeptide(L)'
;MTDTSEESKMEKAWDYYEKIKQSLDGLFEILTLNFDKDEMFYQCGVDNLQILKETIMDLLKHDYNPAEIKRKMRDLEFSMKKCLFFDKDQEEEKESRARE
;
A
#
# COMPACT_ATOMS: atom_id res chain seq x y z
N MET A 1 18.89 -27.32 -22.52
CA MET A 1 18.07 -27.81 -21.40
C MET A 1 17.20 -26.65 -20.95
N THR A 2 15.98 -26.57 -21.47
CA THR A 2 15.00 -25.53 -21.11
C THR A 2 14.14 -26.10 -20.00
N ASP A 3 14.53 -25.78 -18.76
CA ASP A 3 13.75 -26.08 -17.59
C ASP A 3 12.56 -25.13 -17.54
N THR A 4 11.49 -25.52 -18.24
CA THR A 4 10.25 -24.75 -18.40
C THR A 4 9.09 -25.55 -17.84
N SER A 5 9.25 -26.18 -16.66
CA SER A 5 8.12 -26.76 -15.96
C SER A 5 7.28 -25.64 -15.33
N GLU A 6 5.96 -25.78 -15.36
CA GLU A 6 5.05 -24.86 -14.67
C GLU A 6 5.33 -24.80 -13.15
N GLU A 7 5.89 -25.88 -12.58
CA GLU A 7 6.40 -25.93 -11.20
C GLU A 7 7.49 -24.88 -10.94
N SER A 8 8.47 -24.73 -11.83
CA SER A 8 9.55 -23.73 -11.68
C SER A 8 9.03 -22.28 -11.72
N LYS A 9 7.95 -22.03 -12.49
CA LYS A 9 7.30 -20.71 -12.54
C LYS A 9 6.51 -20.43 -11.27
N MET A 10 5.78 -21.43 -10.75
CA MET A 10 5.05 -21.32 -9.49
C MET A 10 5.99 -21.08 -8.31
N GLU A 11 7.13 -21.79 -8.25
CA GLU A 11 8.13 -21.60 -7.20
C GLU A 11 8.69 -20.16 -7.22
N LYS A 12 9.02 -19.62 -8.40
CA LYS A 12 9.45 -18.22 -8.52
C LYS A 12 8.36 -17.23 -8.13
N ALA A 13 7.10 -17.50 -8.51
CA ALA A 13 5.98 -16.64 -8.13
C ALA A 13 5.79 -16.63 -6.60
N TRP A 14 5.97 -17.79 -5.95
CA TRP A 14 5.96 -17.91 -4.50
C TRP A 14 7.09 -17.11 -3.85
N ASP A 15 8.32 -17.22 -4.37
CA ASP A 15 9.46 -16.42 -3.89
C ASP A 15 9.20 -14.91 -3.98
N TYR A 16 8.57 -14.44 -5.05
CA TYR A 16 8.19 -13.03 -5.19
C TYR A 16 7.11 -12.62 -4.18
N TYR A 17 6.10 -13.47 -3.98
CA TYR A 17 5.08 -13.24 -2.96
C TYR A 17 5.70 -13.14 -1.55
N GLU A 18 6.58 -14.06 -1.19
CA GLU A 18 7.28 -14.09 0.10
C GLU A 18 8.08 -12.81 0.31
N LYS A 19 8.81 -12.34 -0.71
CA LYS A 19 9.58 -11.08 -0.67
C LYS A 19 8.68 -9.87 -0.48
N ILE A 20 7.53 -9.81 -1.16
CA ILE A 20 6.56 -8.72 -1.01
C ILE A 20 6.01 -8.72 0.41
N LYS A 21 5.60 -9.88 0.93
CA LYS A 21 5.10 -10.05 2.29
C LYS A 21 6.14 -9.58 3.32
N GLN A 22 7.36 -10.08 3.24
CA GLN A 22 8.46 -9.70 4.15
C GLN A 22 8.75 -8.19 4.11
N SER A 23 8.67 -7.57 2.92
CA SER A 23 8.86 -6.13 2.77
C SER A 23 7.74 -5.33 3.44
N LEU A 24 6.48 -5.74 3.27
CA LEU A 24 5.33 -5.09 3.93
C LEU A 24 5.37 -5.25 5.44
N ASP A 25 5.70 -6.46 5.94
CA ASP A 25 5.85 -6.74 7.37
C ASP A 25 6.96 -5.85 7.98
N GLY A 26 8.12 -5.75 7.31
CA GLY A 26 9.22 -4.90 7.77
C GLY A 26 8.86 -3.41 7.81
N LEU A 27 8.10 -2.92 6.83
CA LEU A 27 7.61 -1.52 6.86
C LEU A 27 6.63 -1.29 8.02
N PHE A 28 5.76 -2.25 8.32
CA PHE A 28 4.84 -2.18 9.45
C PHE A 28 5.57 -2.19 10.79
N GLU A 29 6.62 -3.02 10.93
CA GLU A 29 7.48 -3.03 12.11
C GLU A 29 8.18 -1.69 12.31
N ILE A 30 8.74 -1.10 11.24
CA ILE A 30 9.36 0.22 11.29
C ILE A 30 8.35 1.27 11.77
N LEU A 31 7.13 1.28 11.24
CA LEU A 31 6.10 2.22 11.72
C LEU A 31 5.80 2.02 13.21
N THR A 32 5.64 0.77 13.65
CA THR A 32 5.33 0.42 15.05
C THR A 32 6.45 0.76 16.02
N LEU A 33 7.71 0.74 15.57
CA LEU A 33 8.86 1.09 16.40
C LEU A 33 9.08 2.60 16.52
N ASN A 34 8.64 3.39 15.54
CA ASN A 34 9.00 4.81 15.42
C ASN A 34 7.87 5.79 15.71
N PHE A 35 6.61 5.34 15.72
CA PHE A 35 5.44 6.20 15.96
C PHE A 35 4.53 5.60 17.02
N ASP A 36 3.95 6.47 17.85
CA ASP A 36 2.93 6.06 18.80
C ASP A 36 1.63 5.69 18.06
N LYS A 37 0.94 4.65 18.51
CA LYS A 37 -0.24 4.12 17.80
C LYS A 37 -1.41 5.09 17.71
N ASP A 38 -1.49 6.02 18.65
CA ASP A 38 -2.52 7.05 18.72
C ASP A 38 -2.14 8.29 17.88
N GLU A 39 -0.94 8.32 17.30
CA GLU A 39 -0.51 9.41 16.43
C GLU A 39 -1.05 9.25 15.00
N MET A 40 -1.48 10.38 14.42
CA MET A 40 -1.99 10.46 13.06
C MET A 40 -1.02 9.85 12.03
N PHE A 41 0.30 10.06 12.20
CA PHE A 41 1.29 9.52 11.27
C PHE A 41 1.41 8.00 11.31
N TYR A 42 1.21 7.38 12.48
CA TYR A 42 1.15 5.93 12.58
C TYR A 42 -0.08 5.41 11.81
N GLN A 43 -1.26 6.00 12.06
CA GLN A 43 -2.49 5.59 11.38
C GLN A 43 -2.39 5.75 9.86
N CYS A 44 -1.94 6.91 9.37
CA CYS A 44 -1.72 7.14 7.94
C CYS A 44 -0.69 6.16 7.35
N GLY A 45 0.35 5.80 8.11
CA GLY A 45 1.34 4.81 7.70
C GLY A 45 0.73 3.43 7.51
N VAL A 46 -0.08 2.98 8.47
CA VAL A 46 -0.79 1.69 8.41
C VAL A 46 -1.80 1.66 7.26
N ASP A 47 -2.58 2.73 7.08
CA ASP A 47 -3.55 2.85 6.00
C ASP A 47 -2.87 2.76 4.62
N ASN A 48 -1.74 3.45 4.45
CA ASN A 48 -0.94 3.39 3.23
C ASN A 48 -0.41 1.98 2.95
N LEU A 49 0.04 1.25 3.97
CA LEU A 49 0.47 -0.15 3.80
C LEU A 49 -0.68 -1.07 3.40
N GLN A 50 -1.87 -0.84 3.95
CA GLN A 50 -3.04 -1.62 3.58
C GLN A 50 -3.46 -1.39 2.13
N ILE A 51 -3.51 -0.12 1.68
CA ILE A 51 -3.81 0.22 0.28
C ILE A 51 -2.75 -0.38 -0.67
N LEU A 52 -1.48 -0.36 -0.27
CA LEU A 52 -0.39 -0.95 -1.05
C LEU A 52 -0.57 -2.47 -1.20
N LYS A 53 -0.86 -3.18 -0.11
CA LYS A 53 -1.17 -4.62 -0.14
C LYS A 53 -2.33 -4.92 -1.08
N GLU A 54 -3.43 -4.18 -0.96
CA GLU A 54 -4.62 -4.38 -1.80
C GLU A 54 -4.31 -4.14 -3.28
N THR A 55 -3.56 -3.09 -3.59
CA THR A 55 -3.14 -2.76 -4.96
C THR A 55 -2.25 -3.85 -5.56
N ILE A 56 -1.29 -4.38 -4.79
CA ILE A 56 -0.44 -5.48 -5.25
C ILE A 56 -1.29 -6.73 -5.51
N MET A 57 -2.21 -7.09 -4.60
CA MET A 57 -3.09 -8.24 -4.78
C MET A 57 -3.99 -8.08 -6.01
N ASP A 58 -4.47 -6.87 -6.28
CA ASP A 58 -5.27 -6.55 -7.46
C ASP A 58 -4.46 -6.73 -8.76
N LEU A 59 -3.22 -6.24 -8.79
CA LEU A 59 -2.30 -6.41 -9.92
C LEU A 59 -1.94 -7.87 -10.19
N LEU A 60 -1.81 -8.69 -9.15
CA LEU A 60 -1.49 -10.12 -9.29
C LEU A 60 -2.69 -10.97 -9.74
N LYS A 61 -3.93 -10.51 -9.50
CA LYS A 61 -5.15 -11.25 -9.84
C LYS A 61 -5.65 -10.98 -11.26
N HIS A 62 -5.14 -9.95 -11.93
CA HIS A 62 -5.65 -9.50 -13.22
C HIS A 62 -4.52 -9.35 -14.24
N ASP A 63 -4.77 -9.77 -15.48
CA ASP A 63 -3.86 -9.56 -16.61
C ASP A 63 -3.97 -8.11 -17.12
N TYR A 64 -3.47 -7.17 -16.33
CA TYR A 64 -3.42 -5.78 -16.74
C TYR A 64 -2.35 -5.55 -17.80
N ASN A 65 -2.67 -4.74 -18.80
CA ASN A 65 -1.66 -4.26 -19.73
C ASN A 65 -0.77 -3.18 -19.06
N PRO A 66 0.42 -2.88 -19.60
CA PRO A 66 1.34 -1.92 -18.99
C PRO A 66 0.75 -0.51 -18.79
N ALA A 67 -0.21 -0.07 -19.61
CA ALA A 67 -0.85 1.23 -19.46
C ALA A 67 -1.81 1.25 -18.26
N GLU A 68 -2.53 0.16 -18.02
CA GLU A 68 -3.41 -0.02 -16.86
C GLU A 68 -2.61 -0.08 -15.56
N ILE A 69 -1.49 -0.82 -15.55
CA ILE A 69 -0.57 -0.87 -14.40
C ILE A 69 -0.07 0.54 -14.06
N LYS A 70 0.40 1.30 -15.06
CA LYS A 70 0.85 2.68 -14.85
C LYS A 70 -0.25 3.59 -14.31
N ARG A 71 -1.50 3.42 -14.76
CA ARG A 71 -2.63 4.17 -14.24
C ARG A 71 -2.88 3.84 -12.76
N LYS A 72 -2.99 2.56 -12.42
CA LYS A 72 -3.20 2.11 -11.03
C LYS A 72 -2.09 2.57 -10.08
N MET A 73 -0.84 2.58 -10.54
CA MET A 73 0.28 3.12 -9.76
C MET A 73 0.14 4.62 -9.49
N ARG A 74 -0.33 5.40 -10.47
CA ARG A 74 -0.60 6.84 -10.26
C ARG A 74 -1.78 7.08 -9.32
N ASP A 75 -2.83 6.27 -9.45
CA ASP A 75 -3.99 6.35 -8.58
C ASP A 75 -3.60 6.00 -7.12
N LEU A 76 -2.74 5.00 -6.94
CA LEU A 76 -2.13 4.67 -5.64
C LEU A 76 -1.33 5.83 -5.07
N GLU A 77 -0.41 6.40 -5.86
CA GLU A 77 0.40 7.55 -5.44
C GLU A 77 -0.48 8.73 -5.01
N PHE A 78 -1.56 8.99 -5.74
CA PHE A 78 -2.52 10.04 -5.41
C PHE A 78 -3.24 9.75 -4.09
N SER A 79 -3.76 8.53 -3.91
CA SER A 79 -4.43 8.11 -2.66
C SER A 79 -3.51 8.22 -1.45
N MET A 80 -2.25 7.79 -1.56
CA MET A 80 -1.28 7.88 -0.46
C MET A 80 -0.97 9.33 -0.09
N LYS A 81 -0.84 10.21 -1.10
CA LYS A 81 -0.71 11.67 -0.87
C LYS A 81 -1.96 12.26 -0.25
N LYS A 82 -3.15 11.74 -0.60
CA LYS A 82 -4.41 12.21 -0.04
C LYS A 82 -4.42 12.08 1.49
N CYS A 83 -4.08 10.90 2.00
CA CYS A 83 -3.98 10.61 3.44
C CYS A 83 -3.00 11.54 4.17
N LEU A 84 -1.96 12.04 3.51
CA LEU A 84 -0.95 12.90 4.14
C LEU A 84 -1.30 14.40 4.14
N PHE A 85 -2.05 14.86 3.14
CA PHE A 85 -2.19 16.30 2.88
C PHE A 85 -3.63 16.83 2.92
N PHE A 86 -4.65 15.98 2.80
CA PHE A 86 -6.02 16.43 2.56
C PHE A 86 -7.02 16.04 3.66
N ASP A 87 -6.64 15.17 4.60
CA ASP A 87 -7.45 14.94 5.80
C ASP A 87 -7.32 16.10 6.81
N LYS A 88 -6.29 16.95 6.67
CA LYS A 88 -6.13 18.22 7.41
C LYS A 88 -7.30 19.18 7.23
N ASP A 89 -7.82 19.29 6.00
CA ASP A 89 -8.87 20.26 5.68
C ASP A 89 -10.22 19.86 6.32
N GLN A 90 -10.47 18.56 6.53
CA GLN A 90 -11.74 18.10 7.11
C GLN A 90 -11.79 18.14 8.63
N GLU A 91 -10.64 18.00 9.32
CA GLU A 91 -10.60 18.17 10.78
C GLU A 91 -10.66 19.65 11.17
N GLU A 92 -9.96 20.54 10.45
CA GLU A 92 -10.01 21.99 10.68
C GLU A 92 -11.39 22.60 10.36
N GLU A 93 -12.09 22.13 9.31
CA GLU A 93 -13.48 22.52 9.02
C GLU A 93 -14.49 21.99 10.06
N LYS A 94 -14.25 20.80 10.64
CA LYS A 94 -15.14 20.25 11.68
C LYS A 94 -14.94 20.94 13.02
N GLU A 95 -13.70 21.26 13.41
CA GLU A 95 -13.42 22.04 14.62
C GLU A 95 -13.94 23.47 14.55
N SER A 96 -13.82 24.14 13.40
CA SER A 96 -14.35 25.49 13.22
C SER A 96 -15.88 25.53 13.32
N ARG A 97 -16.59 24.56 12.72
CA ARG A 97 -18.05 24.43 12.84
C ARG A 97 -18.55 23.98 14.22
N ALA A 98 -17.72 23.34 15.03
CA ALA A 98 -18.07 22.95 16.40
C ALA A 98 -17.86 24.09 17.41
N ARG A 99 -17.19 25.18 17.01
CA ARG A 99 -16.90 26.37 17.82
C ARG A 99 -17.79 27.58 17.47
N GLU A 100 -18.66 27.45 16.46
CA GLU A 100 -19.76 28.39 16.13
C GLU A 100 -21.09 27.95 16.75
#